data_AF-A0A7C5W813-F1
#
_entry.id   AF-A0A7C5W813-F1
#
_cell.length_a   1.000
_cell.length_b   1.000
_cell.length_c   1.000
_cell.angle_alpha   90.00
_cell.angle_beta   90.00
_cell.angle_gamma   90.00
#
_symmetry.space_group_name_H-M   'P 1'
#
loop_
_entity.id
_entity.type
_entity.pdbx_description
1 polymer ?
#
loop_
_entity_poly.entity_id
_entity_poly.type
_entity_poly.pdbx_seq_one_letter_code
_entity_poly.pdbx_strand_id
1 'polypeptide(L)'
;MQLPDDPVLRELLPEFLQTWQHDAVRILEAAQSHNEAELYRLGHTLKGTCLQFGLTELAELGIQLMECARTRAWDEVASLYEQILSGFRAVEQLLRNSAEKH
;
A
#
# COMPACT_ATOMS: atom_id res chain seq x y z
N MET A 1 7.99 -0.47 -10.60
CA MET A 1 8.27 0.19 -9.31
C MET A 1 9.70 0.73 -9.25
N GLN A 2 9.89 1.96 -8.74
CA GLN A 2 11.20 2.62 -8.55
C GLN A 2 11.30 3.17 -7.12
N LEU A 3 12.51 3.28 -6.56
CA LEU A 3 12.73 3.88 -5.24
C LEU A 3 12.81 5.41 -5.35
N PRO A 4 12.34 6.18 -4.34
CA PRO A 4 12.49 7.62 -4.33
C PRO A 4 13.97 8.03 -4.37
N ASP A 5 14.31 9.12 -5.08
CA ASP A 5 15.70 9.61 -5.18
C ASP A 5 16.16 10.39 -3.95
N ASP A 6 15.22 10.95 -3.19
CA ASP A 6 15.50 11.70 -1.97
C ASP A 6 16.03 10.75 -0.87
N PRO A 7 17.25 10.98 -0.34
CA PRO A 7 17.84 10.17 0.72
C PRO A 7 17.01 10.13 2.01
N VAL A 8 16.34 11.24 2.37
CA VAL A 8 15.48 11.31 3.56
C VAL A 8 14.28 10.39 3.38
N LEU A 9 13.66 10.39 2.20
CA LEU A 9 12.56 9.47 1.91
C LEU A 9 13.01 8.02 1.92
N ARG A 10 14.22 7.71 1.44
CA ARG A 10 14.78 6.35 1.50
C ARG A 10 15.01 5.87 2.93
N GLU A 11 15.42 6.75 3.83
CA GLU A 11 15.63 6.42 5.25
C GLU A 11 14.32 6.11 5.97
N LEU A 12 13.24 6.80 5.61
CA LEU A 12 11.90 6.60 6.19
C LEU A 12 11.14 5.42 5.57
N LEU A 13 11.53 4.96 4.38
CA LEU A 13 10.81 3.94 3.62
C LEU A 13 10.67 2.59 4.36
N PRO A 14 11.70 2.06 5.07
CA PRO A 14 11.56 0.81 5.82
C PRO A 14 10.49 0.87 6.91
N GLU A 15 10.45 1.94 7.71
CA GLU A 15 9.44 2.12 8.75
C GLU A 15 8.04 2.25 8.14
N PHE A 16 7.91 3.06 7.08
CA PHE A 16 6.68 3.19 6.31
C PHE A 16 6.14 1.83 5.83
N LEU A 17 7.00 1.00 5.22
CA LEU A 17 6.62 -0.32 4.72
C LEU A 17 6.19 -1.25 5.87
N GLN A 18 6.92 -1.24 6.98
CA GLN A 18 6.60 -2.06 8.15
C GLN A 18 5.24 -1.69 8.75
N THR A 19 4.97 -0.40 8.95
CA THR A 19 3.68 0.09 9.45
C THR A 19 2.55 -0.34 8.52
N TRP A 20 2.70 -0.17 7.22
CA TRP A 20 1.66 -0.55 6.27
C TRP A 20 1.44 -2.05 6.16
N GLN A 21 2.48 -2.88 6.19
CA GLN A 21 2.33 -4.33 6.18
C GLN A 21 1.56 -4.83 7.42
N HIS A 22 1.76 -4.18 8.57
CA HIS A 22 0.98 -4.45 9.78
C HIS A 22 -0.47 -3.99 9.63
N ASP A 23 -0.69 -2.76 9.15
CA ASP A 23 -2.02 -2.16 9.09
C ASP A 23 -2.88 -2.67 7.92
N ALA A 24 -2.27 -3.29 6.90
CA ALA A 24 -2.96 -3.79 5.73
C ALA A 24 -4.04 -4.84 6.06
N VAL A 25 -3.91 -5.57 7.17
CA VAL A 25 -4.93 -6.54 7.61
C VAL A 25 -6.31 -5.89 7.79
N ARG A 26 -6.34 -4.60 8.16
CA ARG A 26 -7.56 -3.81 8.34
C ARG A 26 -8.37 -3.67 7.06
N ILE A 27 -7.74 -3.81 5.88
CA ILE A 27 -8.41 -3.82 4.59
C ILE A 27 -9.36 -5.02 4.50
N LEU A 28 -8.89 -6.21 4.92
CA LEU A 28 -9.70 -7.42 4.93
C LEU A 28 -10.80 -7.34 5.99
N GLU A 29 -10.50 -6.81 7.18
CA GLU A 29 -11.48 -6.62 8.25
C GLU A 29 -12.62 -5.66 7.81
N ALA A 30 -12.26 -4.56 7.14
CA ALA A 30 -13.23 -3.61 6.60
C ALA A 30 -14.11 -4.27 5.52
N ALA A 31 -13.53 -5.10 4.64
CA ALA A 31 -14.30 -5.83 3.64
C ALA A 31 -15.23 -6.88 4.27
N GLN A 32 -14.75 -7.69 5.21
CA GLN A 32 -15.55 -8.72 5.90
C GLN A 32 -16.73 -8.13 6.69
N SER A 33 -16.55 -6.93 7.25
CA SER A 33 -17.60 -6.20 7.96
C SER A 33 -18.47 -5.31 7.06
N HIS A 34 -18.25 -5.34 5.73
CA HIS A 34 -18.86 -4.43 4.75
C HIS A 34 -18.78 -2.94 5.15
N ASN A 35 -17.69 -2.55 5.80
CA ASN A 35 -17.47 -1.19 6.28
C ASN A 35 -16.90 -0.32 5.15
N GLU A 36 -17.81 0.20 4.31
CA GLU A 36 -17.51 1.08 3.18
C GLU A 36 -16.65 2.29 3.57
N ALA A 37 -17.00 2.96 4.67
CA ALA A 37 -16.30 4.15 5.12
C ALA A 37 -14.85 3.86 5.50
N GLU A 38 -14.61 2.76 6.21
CA GLU A 38 -13.25 2.36 6.61
C GLU A 38 -12.42 1.89 5.42
N LEU A 39 -13.00 1.09 4.52
CA LEU A 39 -12.29 0.62 3.32
C LEU A 39 -11.88 1.81 2.42
N TYR A 40 -12.78 2.77 2.21
CA TYR A 40 -12.49 3.99 1.47
C TYR A 40 -11.39 4.82 2.14
N ARG A 41 -11.46 4.97 3.47
CA ARG A 41 -10.46 5.71 4.25
C ARG A 41 -9.07 5.05 4.17
N LEU A 42 -9.00 3.72 4.24
CA LEU A 42 -7.76 2.97 4.08
C LEU A 42 -7.19 3.17 2.67
N GLY A 43 -7.99 3.02 1.61
CA GLY A 43 -7.56 3.27 0.23
C GLY A 43 -7.06 4.70 0.00
N HIS A 44 -7.77 5.70 0.54
CA HIS A 44 -7.36 7.10 0.49
C HIS A 44 -6.02 7.35 1.20
N THR A 45 -5.81 6.74 2.36
CA THR A 45 -4.58 6.87 3.15
C THR A 45 -3.41 6.18 2.45
N LEU A 46 -3.64 5.00 1.88
CA LEU A 46 -2.66 4.25 1.10
C LEU A 46 -2.20 5.07 -0.12
N LYS A 47 -3.16 5.57 -0.91
CA LYS A 47 -2.89 6.44 -2.05
C LYS A 47 -2.02 7.64 -1.64
N GLY A 48 -2.47 8.39 -0.63
CA GLY A 48 -1.81 9.63 -0.23
C GLY A 48 -0.38 9.41 0.24
N THR A 49 -0.17 8.39 1.08
CA THR A 49 1.14 8.11 1.65
C THR A 49 2.09 7.46 0.63
N CYS A 50 1.62 6.54 -0.23
CA CYS A 50 2.44 5.98 -1.31
C CYS A 50 2.92 7.05 -2.31
N LEU A 51 2.08 8.04 -2.64
CA LEU A 51 2.48 9.15 -3.52
C LEU A 51 3.60 10.01 -2.93
N GLN A 52 3.64 10.20 -1.61
CA GLN A 52 4.73 10.94 -0.95
C GLN A 52 6.09 10.28 -1.15
N PHE A 53 6.11 8.95 -1.31
CA PHE A 53 7.32 8.16 -1.58
C PHE A 53 7.54 7.85 -3.07
N GLY A 54 6.72 8.40 -3.97
CA GLY A 54 6.80 8.12 -5.40
C GLY A 54 6.37 6.69 -5.80
N LEU A 55 5.71 5.95 -4.90
CA LEU A 55 5.25 4.58 -5.13
C LEU A 55 3.91 4.55 -5.89
N THR A 56 3.93 5.05 -7.13
CA THR A 56 2.72 5.28 -7.94
C THR A 56 1.89 4.03 -8.20
N GLU A 57 2.53 2.89 -8.46
CA GLU A 57 1.86 1.59 -8.66
C GLU A 57 1.07 1.16 -7.41
N LEU A 58 1.61 1.35 -6.21
CA LEU A 58 0.91 1.07 -4.94
C LEU A 58 -0.20 2.09 -4.66
N ALA A 59 0.01 3.35 -5.05
CA ALA A 59 -1.01 4.38 -4.92
C ALA A 59 -2.25 4.09 -5.79
N GLU A 60 -2.06 3.51 -6.97
CA GLU A 60 -3.15 3.07 -7.84
C GLU A 60 -3.99 1.96 -7.21
N LEU A 61 -3.36 1.01 -6.50
CA LEU A 61 -4.10 0.00 -5.73
C LEU A 61 -4.96 0.64 -4.62
N GLY A 62 -4.49 1.74 -4.02
CA GLY A 62 -5.30 2.55 -3.09
C GLY A 62 -6.53 3.16 -3.74
N ILE A 63 -6.43 3.61 -5.00
CA ILE A 63 -7.57 4.11 -5.79
C ILE A 63 -8.56 2.97 -6.07
N GLN A 64 -8.07 1.79 -6.42
CA GLN A 64 -8.92 0.62 -6.66
C GLN A 64 -9.66 0.19 -5.39
N LEU A 65 -9.02 0.23 -4.21
CA LEU A 65 -9.69 -0.01 -2.93
C LEU A 65 -10.82 0.99 -2.66
N MET A 66 -10.59 2.27 -2.96
CA MET A 66 -11.63 3.31 -2.83
C MET A 66 -12.81 3.02 -3.76
N GLU A 67 -12.55 2.54 -4.97
CA GLU A 67 -13.61 2.16 -5.90
C GLU A 67 -14.38 0.92 -5.42
N CYS A 68 -13.69 -0.12 -4.94
CA CYS A 68 -14.35 -1.30 -4.35
C CYS A 68 -15.25 -0.92 -3.17
N ALA A 69 -14.85 0.05 -2.34
CA ALA A 69 -15.71 0.58 -1.29
C ALA A 69 -16.98 1.21 -1.87
N ARG A 70 -16.85 2.09 -2.87
CA ARG A 70 -17.98 2.80 -3.49
C ARG A 70 -18.95 1.88 -4.22
N THR A 71 -18.44 0.84 -4.88
CA THR A 71 -19.23 -0.12 -5.67
C THR A 71 -19.64 -1.35 -4.87
N ARG A 72 -19.14 -1.48 -3.63
CA ARG A 72 -19.34 -2.65 -2.75
C ARG A 72 -18.85 -3.95 -3.36
N ALA A 73 -17.78 -3.88 -4.14
CA ALA A 73 -17.10 -5.02 -4.74
C ALA A 73 -16.20 -5.75 -3.72
N TRP A 74 -16.82 -6.31 -2.66
CA TRP A 74 -16.09 -6.91 -1.53
C TRP A 74 -15.22 -8.10 -1.94
N ASP A 75 -15.69 -8.89 -2.91
CA ASP A 75 -14.98 -10.08 -3.42
C ASP A 75 -13.65 -9.73 -4.09
N GLU A 76 -13.49 -8.50 -4.58
CA GLU A 76 -12.27 -8.03 -5.25
C GLU A 76 -11.20 -7.58 -4.24
N VAL A 77 -11.60 -7.25 -3.01
CA VAL A 77 -10.70 -6.65 -2.00
C VAL A 77 -9.58 -7.62 -1.60
N ALA A 78 -9.86 -8.93 -1.53
CA ALA A 78 -8.85 -9.93 -1.20
C ALA A 78 -7.69 -9.93 -2.21
N SER A 79 -8.01 -9.84 -3.50
CA SER A 79 -6.99 -9.78 -4.55
C SER A 79 -6.19 -8.48 -4.47
N LEU A 80 -6.84 -7.34 -4.21
CA LEU A 80 -6.15 -6.06 -4.04
C LEU A 80 -5.21 -6.07 -2.83
N TYR A 81 -5.65 -6.65 -1.71
CA TYR A 81 -4.82 -6.82 -0.51
C TYR A 81 -3.54 -7.61 -0.81
N GLU A 82 -3.64 -8.74 -1.53
CA GLU A 82 -2.47 -9.54 -1.91
C GLU A 82 -1.50 -8.76 -2.82
N GLN A 83 -2.05 -8.00 -3.78
CA GLN A 83 -1.25 -7.14 -4.66
C GLN A 83 -0.51 -6.06 -3.87
N ILE A 84 -1.17 -5.43 -2.89
CA ILE A 84 -0.57 -4.41 -2.02
C ILE A 84 0.59 -5.00 -1.22
N LEU A 85 0.37 -6.14 -0.55
CA LEU A 85 1.44 -6.80 0.21
C LEU A 85 2.60 -7.24 -0.68
N SER A 86 2.31 -7.74 -1.88
CA SER A 86 3.34 -8.09 -2.85
C SER A 86 4.14 -6.86 -3.28
N GLY A 87 3.47 -5.74 -3.52
CA GLY A 87 4.11 -4.47 -3.86
C GLY A 87 5.04 -3.99 -2.73
N PHE A 88 4.59 -4.00 -1.47
CA PHE A 88 5.44 -3.63 -0.34
C PHE A 88 6.68 -4.51 -0.21
N ARG A 89 6.55 -5.84 -0.37
CA ARG A 89 7.69 -6.77 -0.38
C ARG A 89 8.66 -6.48 -1.52
N ALA A 90 8.15 -6.13 -2.71
CA ALA A 90 8.99 -5.76 -3.84
C ALA A 90 9.80 -4.49 -3.56
N VAL A 91 9.21 -3.46 -2.95
CA VAL A 91 9.95 -2.25 -2.53
C VAL A 91 11.01 -2.59 -1.50
N GLU A 92 10.68 -3.42 -0.51
CA GLU A 92 11.63 -3.85 0.52
C GLU A 92 12.83 -4.61 -0.07
N GLN A 93 12.60 -5.50 -1.03
CA GLN A 93 13.67 -6.20 -1.75
C GLN A 93 14.55 -5.23 -2.55
N LEU A 94 13.95 -4.24 -3.21
CA LEU A 94 14.71 -3.21 -3.93
C LEU A 94 15.61 -2.40 -2.98
N LEU A 95 15.09 -2.01 -1.81
CA LEU A 95 15.88 -1.31 -0.77
C LEU A 95 17.09 -2.14 -0.34
N ARG A 96 16.88 -3.42 0.03
CA ARG A 96 17.96 -4.32 0.46
C ARG A 96 19.04 -4.49 -0.62
N ASN A 97 18.62 -4.74 -1.87
CA ASN A 97 19.54 -4.89 -3.00
C ASN A 97 20.33 -3.62 -3.33
N SER A 98 19.79 -2.44 -2.99
CA SER A 98 20.48 -1.15 -3.19
C SER A 98 21.53 -0.88 -2.09
N ALA A 99 21.30 -1.37 -0.88
CA ALA A 99 22.21 -1.26 0.25
C ALA A 99 23.42 -2.21 0.13
N GLU A 100 23.25 -3.40 -0.45
CA GLU A 100 24.34 -4.37 -0.65
C GLU A 100 25.31 -4.01 -1.79
N LYS A 101 24.96 -3.02 -2.64
CA LYS A 101 25.78 -2.57 -3.77
C LYS A 101 26.71 -1.41 -3.45
N HIS A 102 26.73 -0.92 -2.22
CA HIS A 102 27.59 0.15 -1.71
C HIS A 102 28.44 -0.34 -0.54
#